data_AF-A0AAW0WA85-F1
#
_entry.id   AF-A0AAW0WA85-F1
#
_cell.length_a   1.000
_cell.length_b   1.000
_cell.length_c   1.000
_cell.angle_alpha   90.00
_cell.angle_beta   90.00
_cell.angle_gamma   90.00
#
_symmetry.space_group_name_H-M   'P 1'
#
loop_
_entity.id
_entity.type
_entity.pdbx_description
1 polymer ?
#
loop_
_entity_poly.entity_id
_entity_poly.type
_entity_poly.pdbx_seq_one_letter_code
_entity_poly.pdbx_strand_id
1 'polypeptide(L)'
;HYGDYRICTYQFHVQEYHTLSRACYQCPDKAADCYRQDCIPADGVARPLLAVNRQLPGPAIQVCEGDRVVVDVFNDQLSDTETIHWHGHHMRRFQYYDGVPFITQCPIQKFFRYDFLATTPGTHWWHSHTGVHRAEGVFGAFVVRQTQDLYLDTYDVDSPDHVLVLQDWLHKSAL
;
A
#
# COMPACT_ATOMS: atom_id res chain seq x y z
N HIS A 1 8.06 -30.55 -1.29
CA HIS A 1 7.39 -30.10 -0.06
C HIS A 1 6.15 -29.29 -0.45
N TYR A 2 4.97 -29.94 -0.49
CA TYR A 2 3.67 -29.26 -0.48
C TYR A 2 3.25 -29.20 0.99
N GLY A 3 3.08 -28.04 1.60
CA GLY A 3 2.39 -27.99 2.89
C GLY A 3 2.89 -26.96 3.90
N ASP A 4 2.80 -25.68 3.56
CA ASP A 4 2.17 -24.68 4.45
C ASP A 4 2.22 -23.34 3.74
N TYR A 5 1.18 -23.01 2.98
CA TYR A 5 0.94 -21.63 2.57
C TYR A 5 0.11 -20.96 3.66
N ARG A 6 0.45 -19.72 4.01
CA ARG A 6 -0.37 -18.93 4.94
C ARG A 6 -1.41 -18.14 4.15
N ILE A 7 -2.52 -17.84 4.81
CA ILE A 7 -3.48 -16.85 4.33
C ILE A 7 -3.19 -15.56 5.08
N CYS A 8 -2.68 -14.56 4.37
CA CYS A 8 -2.31 -13.26 4.90
C CYS A 8 -3.41 -12.27 4.54
N THR A 9 -4.17 -11.82 5.55
CA THR A 9 -5.33 -10.95 5.35
C THR A 9 -5.01 -9.53 5.77
N TYR A 10 -5.39 -8.57 4.92
CA TYR A 10 -5.22 -7.14 5.14
C TYR A 10 -6.55 -6.41 4.91
N GLN A 11 -6.73 -5.29 5.60
CA GLN A 11 -7.86 -4.39 5.40
C GLN A 11 -7.33 -3.01 5.02
N PHE A 12 -7.78 -2.49 3.88
CA PHE A 12 -7.41 -1.19 3.36
C PHE A 12 -8.64 -0.28 3.41
N HIS A 13 -8.59 0.74 4.26
CA HIS A 13 -9.56 1.83 4.30
C HIS A 13 -8.98 3.02 3.56
N VAL A 14 -9.39 3.18 2.31
CA VAL A 14 -8.97 4.30 1.45
C VAL A 14 -9.87 5.49 1.74
N GLN A 15 -9.31 6.55 2.29
CA GLN A 15 -10.07 7.70 2.78
C GLN A 15 -9.38 9.02 2.43
N GLU A 16 -10.20 10.06 2.26
CA GLU A 16 -9.74 11.45 2.21
C GLU A 16 -9.11 11.84 3.55
N TYR A 17 -7.93 12.47 3.48
CA TYR A 17 -7.18 12.86 4.66
C TYR A 17 -6.39 14.16 4.42
N HIS A 18 -5.66 14.62 5.43
CA HIS A 18 -4.83 15.82 5.36
C HIS A 18 -3.47 15.57 6.03
N THR A 19 -2.41 16.11 5.43
CA THR A 19 -1.16 16.27 6.18
C THR A 19 -1.38 17.29 7.28
N LEU A 20 -0.66 17.13 8.39
CA LEU A 20 -0.79 18.03 9.56
C LEU A 20 -2.25 18.16 10.03
N SER A 21 -3.03 17.07 9.95
CA SER A 21 -4.39 17.02 10.44
C SER A 21 -4.45 17.29 11.95
N ARG A 22 -5.67 17.36 12.50
CA ARG A 22 -5.85 17.48 13.96
C ARG A 22 -5.14 16.38 14.77
N ALA A 23 -4.88 15.20 14.19
CA ALA A 23 -4.14 14.13 14.85
C ALA A 23 -2.69 14.55 15.22
N CYS A 24 -2.12 15.46 14.44
CA CYS A 24 -0.77 15.98 14.58
C CYS A 24 -0.57 17.02 15.69
N TYR A 25 -1.65 17.50 16.32
CA TYR A 25 -1.64 18.47 17.41
C TYR A 25 -0.81 19.74 17.13
N GLN A 26 0.45 19.80 17.58
CA GLN A 26 1.37 20.93 17.40
C GLN A 26 2.50 20.67 16.39
N CYS A 27 2.45 19.58 15.60
CA CYS A 27 3.36 19.41 14.47
C CYS A 27 3.05 20.48 13.39
N PRO A 28 4.05 21.10 12.74
CA PRO A 28 5.49 20.82 12.83
C PRO A 28 6.23 21.57 13.95
N ASP A 29 5.59 22.51 14.65
CA ASP A 29 6.22 23.35 15.68
C ASP A 29 6.81 22.53 16.85
N LYS A 30 6.17 21.41 17.20
CA LYS A 30 6.65 20.45 18.19
C LYS A 30 6.87 19.08 17.55
N ALA A 31 8.13 18.79 17.22
CA ALA A 31 8.54 17.56 16.51
C ALA A 31 8.04 16.26 17.17
N ALA A 32 7.98 16.19 18.50
CA ALA A 32 7.45 15.02 19.20
C ALA A 32 6.00 14.70 18.82
N ASP A 33 5.20 15.72 18.50
CA ASP A 33 3.79 15.53 18.12
C ASP A 33 3.64 15.03 16.67
N CYS A 34 4.69 15.08 15.85
CA CYS A 34 4.69 14.52 14.49
C CYS A 34 4.71 12.99 14.47
N TYR A 35 5.09 12.34 15.58
CA TYR A 35 5.10 10.87 15.74
C TYR A 35 3.82 10.32 16.40
N ARG A 36 2.80 11.17 16.56
CA ARG A 36 1.51 10.74 17.12
C ARG A 36 0.80 9.79 16.16
N GLN A 37 0.05 8.87 16.73
CA GLN A 37 -0.81 7.98 15.94
C GLN A 37 -1.74 8.79 15.01
N ASP A 38 -1.89 8.29 13.78
CA ASP A 38 -2.65 8.90 12.68
C ASP A 38 -2.12 10.28 12.20
N CYS A 39 -1.02 10.80 12.75
CA CYS A 39 -0.41 11.99 12.20
C CYS A 39 0.37 11.66 10.93
N ILE A 40 0.05 12.36 9.83
CA ILE A 40 0.83 12.34 8.60
C ILE A 40 1.51 13.71 8.46
N PRO A 41 2.76 13.87 8.92
CA PRO A 41 3.47 15.14 8.81
C PRO A 41 4.02 15.40 7.42
N ALA A 42 4.31 14.34 6.64
CA ALA A 42 4.99 14.40 5.34
C ALA A 42 6.23 15.30 5.39
N ASP A 43 6.26 16.37 4.59
CA ASP A 43 7.33 17.37 4.52
C ASP A 43 7.06 18.64 5.34
N GLY A 44 6.03 18.62 6.21
CA GLY A 44 5.65 19.75 7.05
C GLY A 44 4.78 20.80 6.35
N VAL A 45 4.28 20.52 5.14
CA VAL A 45 3.34 21.39 4.43
C VAL A 45 1.93 20.78 4.44
N ALA A 46 0.95 21.57 4.89
CA ALA A 46 -0.44 21.15 4.94
C ALA A 46 -1.05 21.06 3.53
N ARG A 47 -1.60 19.89 3.17
CA ARG A 47 -2.33 19.65 1.92
C ARG A 47 -3.33 18.49 2.04
N PRO A 48 -4.36 18.44 1.18
CA PRO A 48 -5.14 17.23 0.96
C PRO A 48 -4.28 16.08 0.46
N LEU A 49 -4.68 14.88 0.87
CA LEU A 49 -4.17 13.62 0.35
C LEU A 49 -5.26 12.53 0.49
N LEU A 50 -4.99 11.38 -0.10
CA LEU A 50 -5.69 10.12 0.18
C LEU A 50 -4.77 9.22 1.01
N ALA A 51 -5.30 8.61 2.05
CA ALA A 51 -4.54 7.70 2.90
C ALA A 51 -5.19 6.33 2.98
N VAL A 52 -4.37 5.28 3.02
CA VAL A 52 -4.81 3.93 3.36
C VAL A 52 -4.55 3.70 4.84
N ASN A 53 -5.60 3.45 5.61
CA ASN A 53 -5.51 3.28 7.08
C ASN A 53 -4.80 4.45 7.79
N ARG A 54 -4.98 5.68 7.29
CA ARG A 54 -4.33 6.90 7.81
C ARG A 54 -2.81 6.81 7.91
N GLN A 55 -2.19 6.08 6.99
CA GLN A 55 -0.74 5.92 6.87
C GLN A 55 -0.27 6.46 5.52
N LEU A 56 0.95 7.00 5.53
CA LEU A 56 1.70 7.40 4.34
C LEU A 56 3.19 7.08 4.56
N PRO A 57 3.81 6.17 3.78
CA PRO A 57 3.16 5.24 2.85
C PRO A 57 2.09 4.39 3.54
N GLY A 58 1.17 3.82 2.76
CA GLY A 58 0.18 2.87 3.29
C GLY A 58 0.83 1.58 3.82
N PRO A 59 0.03 0.69 4.43
CA PRO A 59 0.54 -0.52 5.07
C PRO A 59 1.42 -1.37 4.14
N ALA A 60 2.62 -1.71 4.60
CA ALA A 60 3.49 -2.64 3.89
C ALA A 60 2.90 -4.07 3.96
N ILE A 61 2.88 -4.76 2.82
CA ILE A 61 2.54 -6.18 2.74
C ILE A 61 3.84 -6.98 2.62
N GLN A 62 4.00 -7.95 3.51
CA GLN A 62 5.19 -8.79 3.63
C GLN A 62 4.71 -10.24 3.73
N VAL A 63 5.00 -11.04 2.70
CA VAL A 63 4.55 -12.43 2.60
C VAL A 63 5.64 -13.32 2.06
N CYS A 64 5.49 -14.64 2.17
CA CYS A 64 6.38 -15.61 1.56
C CYS A 64 5.87 -16.04 0.19
N GLU A 65 6.79 -16.48 -0.66
CA GLU A 65 6.45 -17.11 -1.93
C GLU A 65 5.50 -18.30 -1.71
N GLY A 66 4.37 -18.29 -2.40
CA GLY A 66 3.32 -19.30 -2.29
C GLY A 66 2.20 -18.96 -1.31
N ASP A 67 2.35 -17.93 -0.47
CA ASP A 67 1.29 -17.47 0.42
C ASP A 67 0.08 -16.95 -0.37
N ARG A 68 -1.10 -17.03 0.25
CA ARG A 68 -2.34 -16.46 -0.25
C ARG A 68 -2.56 -15.09 0.36
N VAL A 69 -2.62 -14.06 -0.48
CA VAL A 69 -2.83 -12.68 -0.10
C VAL A 69 -4.31 -12.35 -0.26
N VAL A 70 -4.95 -11.92 0.81
CA VAL A 70 -6.33 -11.44 0.81
C VAL A 70 -6.35 -10.00 1.27
N VAL A 71 -6.80 -9.09 0.42
CA VAL A 71 -6.92 -7.66 0.76
C VAL A 71 -8.34 -7.20 0.58
N ASP A 72 -8.99 -6.86 1.69
CA ASP A 72 -10.29 -6.23 1.74
C ASP A 72 -10.12 -4.72 1.59
N VAL A 73 -10.51 -4.19 0.43
CA VAL A 73 -10.46 -2.76 0.15
C VAL A 73 -11.84 -2.16 0.38
N PHE A 74 -11.92 -1.27 1.36
CA PHE A 74 -13.03 -0.39 1.63
C PHE A 74 -12.71 0.98 1.05
N ASN A 75 -13.51 1.39 0.06
CA ASN A 75 -13.44 2.73 -0.49
C ASN A 75 -14.36 3.64 0.34
N ASP A 76 -13.76 4.38 1.27
CA ASP A 76 -14.45 5.29 2.19
C ASP A 76 -14.46 6.74 1.65
N GLN A 77 -14.03 6.96 0.41
CA GLN A 77 -14.12 8.24 -0.29
C GLN A 77 -15.58 8.62 -0.57
N LEU A 78 -15.87 9.92 -0.65
CA LEU A 78 -17.25 10.40 -0.78
C LEU A 78 -17.79 10.29 -2.21
N SER A 79 -16.96 10.57 -3.21
CA SER A 79 -17.41 10.74 -4.60
C SER A 79 -16.53 10.10 -5.66
N ASP A 80 -15.45 9.40 -5.28
CA ASP A 80 -14.57 8.74 -6.23
C ASP A 80 -14.56 7.21 -6.07
N THR A 81 -14.04 6.55 -7.08
CA THR A 81 -13.81 5.10 -7.13
C THR A 81 -12.35 4.80 -6.82
N GLU A 82 -12.04 3.52 -6.60
CA GLU A 82 -10.66 3.11 -6.33
C GLU A 82 -10.32 1.80 -7.06
N THR A 83 -9.05 1.57 -7.32
CA THR A 83 -8.51 0.27 -7.76
C THR A 83 -7.08 0.15 -7.25
N ILE A 84 -6.68 -1.02 -6.76
CA ILE A 84 -5.32 -1.27 -6.29
C ILE A 84 -4.61 -2.20 -7.27
N HIS A 85 -3.49 -1.74 -7.82
CA HIS A 85 -2.60 -2.53 -8.66
C HIS A 85 -1.40 -3.05 -7.88
N TRP A 86 -1.03 -4.30 -8.13
CA TRP A 86 0.05 -5.03 -7.47
C TRP A 86 1.28 -5.05 -8.38
N HIS A 87 1.94 -3.90 -8.45
CA HIS A 87 2.95 -3.61 -9.46
C HIS A 87 4.14 -4.58 -9.41
N GLY A 88 4.38 -5.27 -10.52
CA GLY A 88 5.46 -6.25 -10.65
C GLY A 88 5.03 -7.70 -10.35
N HIS A 89 3.83 -7.92 -9.80
CA HIS A 89 3.30 -9.26 -9.60
C HIS A 89 2.61 -9.79 -10.86
N HIS A 90 3.02 -10.97 -11.35
CA HIS A 90 2.56 -11.46 -12.65
C HIS A 90 1.08 -11.84 -12.76
N MET A 91 0.37 -12.01 -11.63
CA MET A 91 -1.06 -12.36 -11.60
C MET A 91 -1.48 -13.55 -12.48
N ARG A 92 -0.58 -14.54 -12.67
CA ARG A 92 -0.87 -15.71 -13.51
C ARG A 92 -2.04 -16.49 -12.89
N ARG A 93 -3.14 -16.63 -13.66
CA ARG A 93 -4.42 -17.26 -13.24
C ARG A 93 -5.25 -16.43 -12.24
N PHE A 94 -4.82 -15.21 -11.94
CA PHE A 94 -5.48 -14.26 -11.02
C PHE A 94 -5.63 -12.88 -11.69
N GLN A 95 -5.75 -12.83 -13.02
CA GLN A 95 -5.68 -11.59 -13.79
C GLN A 95 -6.76 -10.57 -13.38
N TYR A 96 -7.92 -11.04 -12.91
CA TYR A 96 -9.02 -10.21 -12.42
C TYR A 96 -8.73 -9.49 -11.09
N TYR A 97 -7.59 -9.81 -10.44
CA TYR A 97 -7.07 -9.13 -9.26
C TYR A 97 -5.90 -8.19 -9.57
N ASP A 98 -5.55 -8.01 -10.84
CA ASP A 98 -4.40 -7.18 -11.23
C ASP A 98 -4.56 -5.71 -10.87
N GLY A 99 -5.78 -5.15 -10.91
CA GLY A 99 -6.03 -3.78 -10.46
C GLY A 99 -6.17 -2.71 -11.53
N VAL A 100 -5.97 -3.01 -12.81
CA VAL A 100 -6.12 -2.00 -13.88
C VAL A 100 -7.61 -1.77 -14.19
N PRO A 101 -8.15 -0.56 -13.94
CA PRO A 101 -9.57 -0.28 -14.15
C PRO A 101 -9.94 -0.42 -15.62
N PHE A 102 -11.12 -1.00 -15.89
CA PHE A 102 -11.69 -1.24 -17.22
C PHE A 102 -10.90 -2.21 -18.11
N ILE A 103 -9.80 -2.79 -17.61
CA ILE A 103 -9.05 -3.86 -18.28
C ILE A 103 -9.21 -5.16 -17.50
N THR A 104 -8.82 -5.16 -16.24
CA THR A 104 -8.82 -6.38 -15.41
C THR A 104 -9.96 -6.40 -14.40
N GLN A 105 -10.50 -5.23 -14.04
CA GLN A 105 -11.66 -5.12 -13.14
C GLN A 105 -12.46 -3.83 -13.38
N CYS A 106 -13.68 -3.79 -12.86
CA CYS A 106 -14.41 -2.54 -12.67
C CYS A 106 -13.85 -1.76 -11.47
N PRO A 107 -13.92 -0.42 -11.48
CA PRO A 107 -13.55 0.40 -10.32
C PRO A 107 -14.38 0.06 -9.08
N ILE A 108 -13.74 0.13 -7.91
CA ILE A 108 -14.30 -0.18 -6.60
C ILE A 108 -15.11 1.02 -6.11
N GLN A 109 -16.43 0.89 -6.08
CA GLN A 109 -17.30 1.94 -5.55
C GLN A 109 -17.35 1.94 -4.01
N LYS A 110 -17.38 0.77 -3.37
CA LYS A 110 -17.46 0.64 -1.91
C LYS A 110 -16.56 -0.43 -1.35
N PHE A 111 -16.62 -1.63 -1.91
CA PHE A 111 -15.90 -2.77 -1.39
C PHE A 111 -15.43 -3.69 -2.51
N PHE A 112 -14.21 -4.21 -2.38
CA PHE A 112 -13.71 -5.28 -3.22
C PHE A 112 -12.66 -6.09 -2.46
N ARG A 113 -12.66 -7.41 -2.66
CA ARG A 113 -11.67 -8.32 -2.10
C ARG A 113 -10.72 -8.79 -3.19
N TYR A 114 -9.44 -8.44 -3.06
CA TYR A 114 -8.36 -9.08 -3.79
C TYR A 114 -8.02 -10.41 -3.11
N ASP A 115 -7.84 -11.47 -3.90
CA ASP A 115 -7.56 -12.81 -3.37
C ASP A 115 -6.68 -13.63 -4.33
N PHE A 116 -5.35 -13.54 -4.16
CA PHE A 116 -4.39 -14.13 -5.10
C PHE A 116 -3.22 -14.81 -4.39
N LEU A 117 -2.46 -15.61 -5.15
CA LEU A 117 -1.23 -16.24 -4.65
C LEU A 117 -0.02 -15.36 -4.94
N ALA A 118 0.85 -15.19 -3.94
CA ALA A 118 2.13 -14.49 -4.03
C ALA A 118 3.19 -15.39 -4.70
N THR A 119 3.14 -15.50 -6.02
CA THR A 119 4.01 -16.35 -6.85
C THR A 119 5.22 -15.67 -7.47
N THR A 120 5.39 -14.35 -7.30
CA THR A 120 6.50 -13.59 -7.90
C THR A 120 7.39 -13.07 -6.78
N PRO A 121 8.45 -13.80 -6.40
CA PRO A 121 9.35 -13.34 -5.36
C PRO A 121 10.07 -12.04 -5.73
N GLY A 122 10.40 -11.22 -4.73
CA GLY A 122 11.11 -9.96 -4.87
C GLY A 122 10.45 -8.80 -4.14
N THR A 123 11.05 -7.62 -4.32
CA THR A 123 10.54 -6.35 -3.81
C THR A 123 9.65 -5.70 -4.87
N HIS A 124 8.37 -5.59 -4.55
CA HIS A 124 7.32 -4.97 -5.35
C HIS A 124 6.67 -3.83 -4.55
N TRP A 125 5.59 -3.30 -5.08
CA TRP A 125 4.76 -2.30 -4.42
C TRP A 125 3.33 -2.41 -4.90
N TRP A 126 2.40 -1.88 -4.11
CA TRP A 126 1.02 -1.71 -4.51
C TRP A 126 0.71 -0.22 -4.59
N HIS A 127 -0.18 0.15 -5.50
CA HIS A 127 -0.62 1.54 -5.62
C HIS A 127 -2.01 1.64 -6.21
N SER A 128 -2.66 2.79 -6.03
CA SER A 128 -3.88 3.07 -6.76
C SER A 128 -3.60 3.12 -8.27
N HIS A 129 -4.50 2.51 -9.05
CA HIS A 129 -4.53 2.65 -10.51
C HIS A 129 -5.70 3.53 -10.99
N THR A 130 -6.37 4.22 -10.07
CA THR A 130 -7.41 5.22 -10.36
C THR A 130 -6.79 6.62 -10.44
N GLY A 131 -7.02 7.30 -11.57
CA GLY A 131 -6.69 8.71 -11.76
C GLY A 131 -5.27 9.07 -11.30
N VAL A 132 -5.18 10.01 -10.36
CA VAL A 132 -3.94 10.51 -9.76
C VAL A 132 -3.74 10.04 -8.31
N HIS A 133 -4.60 9.15 -7.81
CA HIS A 133 -4.66 8.77 -6.39
C HIS A 133 -3.34 8.21 -5.84
N ARG A 134 -2.52 7.58 -6.69
CA ARG A 134 -1.15 7.17 -6.33
C ARG A 134 -0.30 8.35 -5.86
N ALA A 135 -0.27 9.43 -6.64
CA ALA A 135 0.50 10.64 -6.30
C ALA A 135 -0.10 11.39 -5.10
N GLU A 136 -1.38 11.15 -4.84
CA GLU A 136 -2.12 11.66 -3.70
C GLU A 136 -1.98 10.81 -2.44
N GLY A 137 -1.19 9.72 -2.44
CA GLY A 137 -0.84 8.98 -1.23
C GLY A 137 -1.30 7.52 -1.16
N VAL A 138 -2.01 7.02 -2.18
CA VAL A 138 -2.46 5.61 -2.23
C VAL A 138 -1.36 4.72 -2.81
N PHE A 139 -0.37 4.38 -2.00
CA PHE A 139 0.69 3.43 -2.34
C PHE A 139 1.30 2.80 -1.09
N GLY A 140 1.97 1.67 -1.24
CA GLY A 140 2.73 1.01 -0.18
C GLY A 140 3.59 -0.13 -0.71
N ALA A 141 4.49 -0.63 0.13
CA ALA A 141 5.39 -1.71 -0.25
C ALA A 141 4.65 -3.06 -0.34
N PHE A 142 5.09 -3.91 -1.26
CA PHE A 142 4.65 -5.31 -1.37
C PHE A 142 5.88 -6.20 -1.56
N VAL A 143 6.23 -7.01 -0.58
CA VAL A 143 7.43 -7.84 -0.63
C VAL A 143 7.04 -9.30 -0.53
N VAL A 144 7.53 -10.09 -1.47
CA VAL A 144 7.35 -11.54 -1.52
C VAL A 144 8.72 -12.18 -1.29
N ARG A 145 8.96 -12.69 -0.08
CA ARG A 145 10.23 -13.32 0.28
C ARG A 145 10.32 -14.73 -0.29
N GLN A 146 11.49 -15.08 -0.82
CA GLN A 146 11.77 -16.44 -1.25
C GLN A 146 11.94 -17.36 -0.05
N THR A 147 11.44 -18.58 -0.18
CA THR A 147 11.72 -19.63 0.81
C THR A 147 13.18 -20.11 0.72
N GLN A 148 13.80 -19.98 -0.46
CA GLN A 148 15.21 -20.26 -0.71
C GLN A 148 15.83 -19.04 -1.40
N ASP A 149 16.41 -18.14 -0.61
CA ASP A 149 17.14 -16.98 -1.14
C ASP A 149 18.57 -17.40 -1.53
N LEU A 150 18.89 -17.24 -2.82
CA LEU A 150 20.23 -17.55 -3.36
C LEU A 150 21.31 -16.58 -2.89
N TYR A 151 20.92 -15.42 -2.35
CA TYR A 151 21.82 -14.36 -1.88
C TYR A 151 21.88 -14.29 -0.35
N LEU A 152 21.35 -15.30 0.36
CA LEU A 152 21.31 -15.31 1.83
C LEU A 152 22.68 -15.07 2.47
N ASP A 153 23.76 -15.54 1.86
CA ASP A 153 25.14 -15.37 2.37
C ASP A 153 25.72 -13.96 2.13
N THR A 154 24.97 -13.05 1.50
CA THR A 154 25.44 -11.69 1.15
C THR A 154 24.97 -10.60 2.11
N TYR A 155 24.09 -10.94 3.07
CA TYR A 155 23.55 -10.00 4.05
C TYR A 155 23.28 -10.70 5.39
N ASP A 156 23.26 -9.93 6.48
CA ASP A 156 23.01 -10.47 7.82
C ASP A 156 21.52 -10.53 8.18
N VAL A 157 20.75 -9.51 7.75
CA VAL A 157 19.34 -9.31 8.17
C VAL A 157 18.49 -8.75 7.02
N ASP A 158 17.44 -9.49 6.66
CA ASP A 158 16.30 -8.98 5.88
C ASP A 158 15.11 -8.74 6.84
N SER A 159 14.95 -7.48 7.24
CA SER A 159 13.86 -7.01 8.10
C SER A 159 12.87 -6.18 7.28
N PRO A 160 11.55 -6.21 7.59
CA PRO A 160 10.59 -5.24 7.08
C PRO A 160 11.01 -3.77 7.27
N ASP A 161 11.85 -3.47 8.27
CA ASP A 161 12.37 -2.12 8.54
C ASP A 161 13.43 -1.66 7.52
N HIS A 162 13.96 -2.56 6.70
CA HIS A 162 14.95 -2.24 5.66
C HIS A 162 14.30 -1.83 4.32
N VAL A 163 12.96 -1.73 4.28
CA VAL A 163 12.24 -1.32 3.08
C VAL A 163 12.22 0.20 2.96
N LEU A 164 12.78 0.71 1.87
CA LEU A 164 12.76 2.13 1.51
C LEU A 164 11.80 2.38 0.36
N VAL A 165 10.89 3.33 0.53
CA VAL A 165 10.00 3.81 -0.53
C VAL A 165 10.37 5.25 -0.88
N LEU A 166 10.58 5.51 -2.16
CA LEU A 166 10.88 6.84 -2.69
C LEU A 166 9.71 7.30 -3.54
N GLN A 167 9.13 8.44 -3.19
CA GLN A 167 7.95 9.02 -3.84
C GLN A 167 8.18 10.52 -4.03
N ASP A 168 7.85 11.02 -5.21
CA ASP A 168 7.75 12.46 -5.44
C ASP A 168 6.55 13.04 -4.70
N TRP A 169 6.74 14.22 -4.11
CA TRP A 169 5.73 14.87 -3.28
C TRP A 169 5.49 16.31 -3.74
N LEU A 170 4.23 16.62 -4.05
CA LEU A 170 3.81 17.92 -4.55
C LEU A 170 2.97 18.64 -3.49
N HIS A 171 3.20 19.93 -3.29
CA HIS A 171 2.40 20.73 -2.35
C HIS A 171 0.98 21.01 -2.84
N LYS A 172 0.79 21.03 -4.17
CA LYS A 172 -0.52 21.22 -4.78
C LYS A 172 -1.14 19.85 -5.08
N SER A 173 -2.21 19.56 -4.34
CA SER A 173 -3.09 18.42 -4.58
C SER A 173 -3.82 18.55 -5.92
N ALA A 174 -4.04 17.42 -6.59
CA ALA A 174 -4.92 17.29 -7.74
C ALA A 174 -6.29 16.68 -7.40
N LEU A 175 -6.53 16.34 -6.12
CA LEU A 175 -7.87 16.10 -5.55
C LEU A 175 -8.72 17.38 -5.54
#